data_AF-A0A4S4K9K5-F1
#
_entry.id   AF-A0A4S4K9K5-F1
#
_cell.length_a   1.000
_cell.length_b   1.000
_cell.length_c   1.000
_cell.angle_alpha   90.00
_cell.angle_beta   90.00
_cell.angle_gamma   90.00
#
_symmetry.space_group_name_H-M   'P 1'
#
loop_
_entity.id
_entity.type
_entity.pdbx_description
1 polymer ?
#
loop_
_entity_poly.entity_id
_entity_poly.type
_entity_poly.pdbx_seq_one_letter_code
_entity_poly.pdbx_strand_id
1 'polypeptide(L)'
;SAKYPIAIVAKILEVFGSDTCGGYDIGCSFNTTLANSSLGPDFKRLQSTMCVNAFHGYSHNFACQTVFHPSRIIGMGLEDLETMERIFSSSNQLAAVTCHASAYRRRNFIDLFFKQWDDDKYLNLGTMLYNNYVQALTIIQGEGVAMREAMRSLGIKDGDLEAWDKEECEYIQTLAQETEWDVHAMAYVEQLEELSATQAKFNDSNARFLNTTPEDYAFTSASTNKKSGGTYLNDFARTQKLEAQCRHLADQLDNLKL
;
A
#
# COMPACT_ATOMS: atom_id res chain seq x y z
N SER A 1 -4.40 21.22 -14.48
CA SER A 1 -5.31 21.63 -15.58
C SER A 1 -5.81 20.38 -16.26
N ALA A 2 -7.10 20.05 -16.17
CA ALA A 2 -7.68 18.81 -16.71
C ALA A 2 -8.03 18.86 -18.22
N LYS A 3 -7.73 19.97 -18.91
CA LYS A 3 -8.19 20.23 -20.27
C LYS A 3 -7.69 19.22 -21.30
N TYR A 4 -6.40 18.84 -21.25
CA TYR A 4 -5.82 17.90 -22.21
C TYR A 4 -6.37 16.48 -22.03
N PRO A 5 -6.39 15.90 -20.81
CA PRO A 5 -7.03 14.60 -20.60
C PRO A 5 -8.51 14.57 -21.04
N ILE A 6 -9.29 15.63 -20.74
CA ILE A 6 -10.69 15.71 -21.16
C ILE A 6 -10.81 15.72 -22.70
N ALA A 7 -9.97 16.48 -23.39
CA ALA A 7 -9.97 16.51 -24.86
C ALA A 7 -9.58 15.16 -25.47
N ILE A 8 -8.64 14.43 -24.85
CA ILE A 8 -8.26 13.07 -25.26
C ILE A 8 -9.46 12.13 -25.11
N VAL A 9 -10.13 12.15 -23.95
CA VAL A 9 -11.34 11.33 -23.73
C VAL A 9 -12.44 11.68 -24.74
N ALA A 10 -12.68 12.97 -25.01
CA ALA A 10 -13.66 13.38 -26.03
C ALA A 10 -13.35 12.73 -27.39
N LYS A 11 -12.06 12.71 -27.79
CA LYS A 11 -11.66 12.11 -29.06
C LYS A 11 -11.80 10.58 -29.04
N ILE A 12 -11.50 9.93 -27.93
CA ILE A 12 -11.68 8.49 -27.75
C ILE A 12 -13.14 8.11 -27.91
N LEU A 13 -14.05 8.83 -27.24
CA LEU A 13 -15.50 8.60 -27.34
C LEU A 13 -16.02 8.82 -28.77
N GLU A 14 -15.49 9.81 -29.48
CA GLU A 14 -15.86 10.10 -30.88
C GLU A 14 -15.41 8.98 -31.84
N VAL A 15 -14.19 8.45 -31.65
CA VAL A 15 -13.56 7.51 -32.59
C VAL A 15 -13.95 6.05 -32.30
N PHE A 16 -13.91 5.64 -31.04
CA PHE A 16 -14.11 4.25 -30.64
C PHE A 16 -15.54 3.94 -30.21
N GLY A 17 -16.31 4.94 -29.77
CA GLY A 17 -17.70 4.76 -29.37
C GLY A 17 -17.83 4.19 -27.95
N SER A 18 -18.51 3.04 -27.82
CA SER A 18 -18.87 2.44 -26.54
C SER A 18 -17.78 1.54 -25.95
N ASP A 19 -17.92 1.23 -24.66
CA ASP A 19 -17.16 0.19 -23.95
C ASP A 19 -15.64 0.44 -23.91
N THR A 20 -15.24 1.72 -23.97
CA THR A 20 -13.84 2.13 -23.88
C THR A 20 -13.38 2.16 -22.43
N CYS A 21 -12.18 1.65 -22.15
CA CYS A 21 -11.54 1.81 -20.84
C CYS A 21 -10.27 2.66 -20.94
N GLY A 22 -10.23 3.78 -20.21
CA GLY A 22 -9.08 4.69 -20.18
C GLY A 22 -8.16 4.42 -18.99
N GLY A 23 -6.88 4.12 -19.23
CA GLY A 23 -5.85 4.02 -18.19
C GLY A 23 -5.28 5.37 -17.80
N TYR A 24 -5.23 5.69 -16.50
CA TYR A 24 -4.56 6.87 -15.96
C TYR A 24 -4.19 6.67 -14.48
N ASP A 25 -3.01 7.09 -14.04
CA ASP A 25 -2.56 7.01 -12.62
C ASP A 25 -3.62 7.53 -11.64
N ILE A 26 -4.26 8.64 -11.99
CA ILE A 26 -5.30 9.29 -11.18
C ILE A 26 -6.71 8.97 -11.68
N GLY A 27 -6.87 7.87 -12.42
CA GLY A 27 -8.09 7.46 -13.12
C GLY A 27 -9.33 7.48 -12.22
N CYS A 28 -9.20 7.08 -10.95
CA CYS A 28 -10.30 7.15 -9.97
C CYS A 28 -10.81 8.58 -9.73
N SER A 29 -9.91 9.53 -9.49
CA SER A 29 -10.26 10.94 -9.28
C SER A 29 -10.66 11.62 -10.60
N PHE A 30 -10.03 11.23 -11.71
CA PHE A 30 -10.32 11.77 -13.02
C PHE A 30 -11.70 11.31 -13.53
N ASN A 31 -12.15 10.12 -13.16
CA ASN A 31 -13.51 9.65 -13.41
C ASN A 31 -14.55 10.62 -12.82
N THR A 32 -14.32 11.12 -11.60
CA THR A 32 -15.17 12.16 -10.99
C THR A 32 -15.11 13.47 -11.78
N THR A 33 -13.94 13.84 -12.29
CA THR A 33 -13.79 15.01 -13.15
C THR A 33 -14.58 14.87 -14.45
N LEU A 34 -14.53 13.69 -15.09
CA LEU A 34 -15.28 13.39 -16.32
C LEU A 34 -16.78 13.44 -16.07
N ALA A 35 -17.26 12.81 -14.99
CA ALA A 35 -18.69 12.79 -14.64
C ALA A 35 -19.27 14.20 -14.45
N ASN A 36 -18.47 15.13 -13.92
CA ASN A 36 -18.84 16.52 -13.70
C ASN A 36 -18.53 17.46 -14.89
N SER A 37 -17.98 16.92 -15.98
CA SER A 37 -17.69 17.69 -17.20
C SER A 37 -18.84 17.62 -18.20
N SER A 38 -18.73 18.38 -19.28
CA SER A 38 -19.67 18.29 -20.42
C SER A 38 -19.69 16.91 -21.08
N LEU A 39 -18.66 16.06 -20.86
CA LEU A 39 -18.61 14.70 -21.38
C LEU A 39 -19.34 13.68 -20.51
N GLY A 40 -19.70 14.01 -19.27
CA GLY A 40 -20.28 13.07 -18.31
C GLY A 40 -21.48 12.27 -18.87
N PRO A 41 -22.46 12.93 -19.53
CA PRO A 41 -23.60 12.22 -20.14
C PRO A 41 -23.17 11.22 -21.22
N ASP A 42 -22.25 11.60 -22.11
CA ASP A 42 -21.78 10.73 -23.19
C ASP A 42 -20.89 9.61 -22.67
N PHE A 43 -19.99 9.89 -21.74
CA PHE A 43 -19.13 8.90 -21.09
C PHE A 43 -19.97 7.80 -20.42
N LYS A 44 -21.05 8.18 -19.72
CA LYS A 44 -22.00 7.24 -19.13
C LYS A 44 -22.83 6.50 -20.18
N ARG A 45 -23.36 7.21 -21.18
CA ARG A 45 -24.19 6.62 -22.25
C ARG A 45 -23.42 5.59 -23.07
N LEU A 46 -22.13 5.82 -23.28
CA LEU A 46 -21.23 4.95 -24.00
C LEU A 46 -20.63 3.84 -23.12
N GLN A 47 -21.02 3.75 -21.84
CA GLN A 47 -20.52 2.73 -20.90
C GLN A 47 -18.98 2.73 -20.77
N SER A 48 -18.36 3.90 -20.96
CA SER A 48 -16.92 4.06 -20.83
C SER A 48 -16.52 4.05 -19.36
N THR A 49 -15.33 3.54 -19.08
CA THR A 49 -14.79 3.41 -17.72
C THR A 49 -13.37 3.97 -17.65
N MET A 50 -12.94 4.27 -16.43
CA MET A 50 -11.55 4.63 -16.13
C MET A 50 -10.90 3.48 -15.36
N CYS A 51 -9.60 3.35 -15.51
CA CYS A 51 -8.76 2.36 -14.86
C CYS A 51 -7.49 3.07 -14.33
N VAL A 52 -6.98 2.61 -13.19
CA VAL A 52 -5.62 2.94 -12.74
C VAL A 52 -4.70 1.84 -13.27
N ASN A 53 -3.49 2.17 -13.72
CA ASN A 53 -2.56 1.13 -14.17
C ASN A 53 -2.20 0.14 -13.05
N ALA A 54 -1.66 -1.02 -13.42
CA ALA A 54 -1.45 -2.12 -12.49
C ALA A 54 -0.40 -1.78 -11.42
N PHE A 55 0.60 -0.96 -11.73
CA PHE A 55 1.63 -0.60 -10.75
C PHE A 55 1.10 0.41 -9.73
N HIS A 56 0.51 1.52 -10.19
CA HIS A 56 -0.01 2.54 -9.29
C HIS A 56 -1.30 2.10 -8.59
N GLY A 57 -2.05 1.18 -9.18
CA GLY A 57 -3.29 0.65 -8.59
C GLY A 57 -3.09 0.15 -7.16
N TYR A 58 -2.03 -0.62 -6.88
CA TYR A 58 -1.71 -1.09 -5.53
C TYR A 58 -1.28 0.02 -4.55
N SER A 59 -0.89 1.19 -5.06
CA SER A 59 -0.57 2.36 -4.22
C SER A 59 -1.81 3.13 -3.76
N HIS A 60 -2.99 2.81 -4.30
CA HIS A 60 -4.25 3.43 -3.89
C HIS A 60 -4.86 2.70 -2.70
N ASN A 61 -5.80 3.34 -2.00
CA ASN A 61 -6.52 2.65 -0.93
C ASN A 61 -7.32 1.46 -1.47
N PHE A 62 -7.62 0.49 -0.60
CA PHE A 62 -8.26 -0.76 -1.01
C PHE A 62 -9.64 -0.53 -1.65
N ALA A 63 -10.42 0.44 -1.18
CA ALA A 63 -11.70 0.82 -1.77
C ALA A 63 -11.58 1.33 -3.22
N CYS A 64 -10.47 1.99 -3.56
CA CYS A 64 -10.17 2.39 -4.94
C CYS A 64 -9.74 1.18 -5.78
N GLN A 65 -8.98 0.26 -5.19
CA GLN A 65 -8.49 -0.94 -5.89
C GLN A 65 -9.64 -1.83 -6.35
N THR A 66 -10.64 -2.06 -5.49
CA THR A 66 -11.78 -2.95 -5.79
C THR A 66 -12.60 -2.49 -7.00
N VAL A 67 -12.52 -1.20 -7.37
CA VAL A 67 -13.29 -0.60 -8.48
C VAL A 67 -12.43 -0.29 -9.70
N PHE A 68 -11.23 0.27 -9.52
CA PHE A 68 -10.45 0.86 -10.61
C PHE A 68 -9.19 0.07 -10.99
N HIS A 69 -8.86 -1.00 -10.26
CA HIS A 69 -7.68 -1.81 -10.59
C HIS A 69 -7.94 -2.66 -11.86
N PRO A 70 -6.94 -2.86 -12.75
CA PRO A 70 -7.11 -3.59 -14.01
C PRO A 70 -7.70 -4.99 -13.83
N SER A 71 -7.29 -5.71 -12.77
CA SER A 71 -7.78 -7.06 -12.47
C SER A 71 -9.26 -7.12 -12.05
N ARG A 72 -9.86 -5.98 -11.69
CA ARG A 72 -11.27 -5.86 -11.30
C ARG A 72 -12.17 -5.47 -12.47
N ILE A 73 -11.59 -5.04 -13.58
CA ILE A 73 -12.32 -4.55 -14.74
C ILE A 73 -12.39 -5.65 -15.80
N ILE A 74 -13.60 -6.20 -15.99
CA ILE A 74 -13.86 -7.20 -17.02
C ILE A 74 -13.49 -6.63 -18.39
N GLY A 75 -12.73 -7.40 -19.17
CA GLY A 75 -12.28 -7.02 -20.51
C GLY A 75 -10.92 -6.31 -20.56
N MET A 76 -10.32 -5.95 -19.42
CA MET A 76 -8.98 -5.34 -19.38
C MET A 76 -7.88 -6.28 -19.86
N GLY A 77 -8.05 -7.59 -19.63
CA GLY A 77 -7.08 -8.61 -20.03
C GLY A 77 -5.79 -8.55 -19.21
N LEU A 78 -4.65 -8.77 -19.88
CA LEU A 78 -3.32 -8.83 -19.26
C LEU A 78 -2.54 -7.51 -19.36
N GLU A 79 -3.18 -6.44 -19.87
CA GLU A 79 -2.51 -5.16 -20.05
C GLU A 79 -2.30 -4.46 -18.69
N ASP A 80 -1.09 -3.96 -18.47
CA ASP A 80 -0.74 -3.25 -17.23
C ASP A 80 -0.96 -1.74 -17.30
N LEU A 81 -1.16 -1.20 -18.51
CA LEU A 81 -1.38 0.23 -18.79
C LEU A 81 -0.18 1.13 -18.42
N GLU A 82 1.04 0.58 -18.35
CA GLU A 82 2.29 1.30 -18.02
C GLU A 82 3.02 1.87 -19.26
N THR A 83 2.32 1.97 -20.39
CA THR A 83 2.93 2.37 -21.66
C THR A 83 3.46 3.81 -21.62
N MET A 84 2.80 4.70 -20.87
CA MET A 84 3.20 6.11 -20.75
C MET A 84 4.49 6.27 -19.94
N GLU A 85 4.67 5.48 -18.90
CA GLU A 85 5.84 5.47 -18.03
C GLU A 85 7.04 4.96 -18.81
N ARG A 86 6.84 3.91 -19.62
CA ARG A 86 7.88 3.35 -20.50
C ARG A 86 8.34 4.34 -21.56
N ILE A 87 7.43 5.08 -22.20
CA ILE A 87 7.81 6.07 -23.22
C ILE A 87 8.50 7.28 -22.58
N PHE A 88 8.04 7.76 -21.43
CA PHE A 88 8.70 8.85 -20.71
C PHE A 88 10.09 8.44 -20.23
N SER A 89 10.24 7.25 -19.67
CA SER A 89 11.55 6.69 -19.31
C SER A 89 12.48 6.62 -20.53
N SER A 90 11.99 6.10 -21.66
CA SER A 90 12.76 6.01 -22.90
C SER A 90 13.15 7.39 -23.45
N SER A 91 12.28 8.39 -23.30
CA SER A 91 12.53 9.75 -23.78
C SER A 91 13.70 10.45 -23.08
N ASN A 92 14.11 9.98 -21.89
CA ASN A 92 15.29 10.49 -21.21
C ASN A 92 16.58 10.34 -22.04
N GLN A 93 16.62 9.41 -22.99
CA GLN A 93 17.73 9.25 -23.92
C GLN A 93 17.97 10.53 -24.77
N LEU A 94 16.92 11.34 -24.99
CA LEU A 94 17.04 12.62 -25.70
C LEU A 94 17.80 13.68 -24.91
N ALA A 95 17.92 13.55 -23.59
CA ALA A 95 18.51 14.58 -22.74
C ALA A 95 19.95 14.90 -23.18
N ALA A 96 20.76 13.88 -23.46
CA ALA A 96 22.16 14.04 -23.88
C ALA A 96 22.30 14.77 -25.24
N VAL A 97 21.35 14.57 -26.15
CA VAL A 97 21.39 15.16 -27.51
C VAL A 97 20.75 16.56 -27.53
N THR A 98 19.79 16.81 -26.64
CA THR A 98 19.00 18.04 -26.63
C THR A 98 19.46 19.10 -25.62
N CYS A 99 20.34 18.75 -24.68
CA CYS A 99 20.81 19.64 -23.62
C CYS A 99 21.49 20.91 -24.19
N HIS A 100 22.32 20.75 -25.22
CA HIS A 100 23.05 21.84 -25.89
C HIS A 100 22.46 22.21 -27.26
N ALA A 101 21.32 21.62 -27.63
CA ALA A 101 20.67 21.91 -28.90
C ALA A 101 19.93 23.26 -28.87
N SER A 102 19.87 23.94 -30.02
CA SER A 102 18.97 25.10 -30.17
C SER A 102 17.51 24.68 -30.00
N ALA A 103 16.63 25.63 -29.66
CA ALA A 103 15.21 25.34 -29.46
C ALA A 103 14.54 24.66 -30.67
N TYR A 104 14.93 25.05 -31.89
CA TYR A 104 14.47 24.41 -33.12
C TYR A 104 14.93 22.95 -33.21
N ARG A 105 16.23 22.68 -33.01
CA ARG A 105 16.78 21.32 -33.06
C ARG A 105 16.19 20.44 -31.97
N ARG A 106 16.02 20.95 -30.75
CA ARG A 106 15.38 20.24 -29.64
C ARG A 106 13.97 19.75 -30.03
N ARG A 107 13.13 20.63 -30.60
CA ARG A 107 11.79 20.24 -31.05
C ARG A 107 11.82 19.16 -32.13
N ASN A 108 12.72 19.28 -33.11
CA ASN A 108 12.87 18.27 -34.16
C ASN A 108 13.34 16.92 -33.61
N PHE A 109 14.28 16.89 -32.66
CA PHE A 109 14.73 15.63 -32.06
C PHE A 109 13.64 14.96 -31.23
N ILE A 110 12.85 15.75 -30.49
CA ILE A 110 11.69 15.23 -29.76
C ILE A 110 10.66 14.64 -30.74
N ASP A 111 10.30 15.38 -31.79
CA ASP A 111 9.36 14.91 -32.83
C ASP A 111 9.85 13.63 -33.52
N LEU A 112 11.12 13.58 -33.92
CA LEU A 112 11.71 12.41 -34.56
C LEU A 112 11.72 11.20 -33.63
N PHE A 113 12.03 11.38 -32.35
CA PHE A 113 11.99 10.31 -31.36
C PHE A 113 10.60 9.70 -31.22
N PHE A 114 9.57 10.54 -31.06
CA PHE A 114 8.21 10.04 -30.90
C PHE A 114 7.67 9.38 -32.17
N LYS A 115 8.06 9.85 -33.36
CA LYS A 115 7.74 9.17 -34.64
C LYS A 115 8.38 7.79 -34.73
N GLN A 116 9.69 7.70 -34.46
CA GLN A 116 10.39 6.42 -34.48
C GLN A 116 9.80 5.45 -33.44
N TRP A 117 9.50 5.95 -32.24
CA TRP A 117 8.89 5.13 -31.19
C TRP A 117 7.52 4.59 -31.61
N ASP A 118 6.69 5.40 -32.26
CA ASP A 118 5.39 4.98 -32.78
C ASP A 118 5.54 3.91 -33.88
N ASP A 119 6.45 4.12 -34.83
CA ASP A 119 6.78 3.13 -35.87
C ASP A 119 7.26 1.81 -35.25
N ASP A 120 8.15 1.86 -34.26
CA ASP A 120 8.65 0.68 -33.55
C ASP A 120 7.51 -0.04 -32.80
N LYS A 121 6.59 0.71 -32.18
CA LYS A 121 5.43 0.10 -31.51
C LYS A 121 4.48 -0.56 -32.49
N TYR A 122 4.21 0.10 -33.61
CA TYR A 122 3.35 -0.46 -34.64
C TYR A 122 3.94 -1.75 -35.21
N LEU A 123 5.25 -1.78 -35.48
CA LEU A 123 5.96 -2.99 -35.94
C LEU A 123 5.92 -4.13 -34.91
N ASN A 124 5.99 -3.81 -33.62
CA ASN A 124 5.98 -4.80 -32.54
C ASN A 124 4.57 -5.21 -32.07
N LEU A 125 3.51 -4.56 -32.56
CA LEU A 125 2.14 -4.78 -32.12
C LEU A 125 1.71 -6.24 -32.27
N GLY A 126 2.01 -6.86 -33.41
CA GLY A 126 1.67 -8.25 -33.67
C GLY A 126 2.35 -9.23 -32.70
N THR A 127 3.64 -9.02 -32.44
CA THR A 127 4.39 -9.84 -31.47
C THR A 127 3.86 -9.66 -30.06
N MET A 128 3.54 -8.43 -29.65
CA MET A 128 2.95 -8.14 -28.35
C MET A 128 1.61 -8.87 -28.17
N LEU A 129 0.70 -8.75 -29.14
CA LEU A 129 -0.61 -9.41 -29.10
C LEU A 129 -0.48 -10.94 -29.08
N TYR A 130 0.42 -11.50 -29.90
CA TYR A 130 0.68 -12.93 -29.93
C TYR A 130 1.21 -13.44 -28.57
N ASN A 131 2.19 -12.75 -27.98
CA ASN A 131 2.75 -13.14 -26.70
C ASN A 131 1.71 -13.06 -25.58
N ASN A 132 0.90 -11.99 -25.54
CA ASN A 132 -0.18 -11.86 -24.56
C ASN A 132 -1.24 -12.96 -24.73
N TYR A 133 -1.57 -13.32 -25.97
CA TYR A 133 -2.49 -14.44 -26.25
C TYR A 133 -1.95 -15.78 -25.77
N VAL A 134 -0.68 -16.09 -26.08
CA VAL A 134 -0.03 -17.32 -25.62
C VAL A 134 0.04 -17.36 -24.09
N GLN A 135 0.36 -16.23 -23.46
CA GLN A 135 0.37 -16.11 -22.00
C GLN A 135 -1.01 -16.38 -21.40
N ALA A 136 -2.07 -15.78 -21.95
CA ALA A 136 -3.45 -16.02 -21.51
C ALA A 136 -3.84 -17.50 -21.62
N LEU A 137 -3.52 -18.15 -22.74
CA LEU A 137 -3.76 -19.59 -22.91
C LEU A 137 -3.00 -20.42 -21.88
N THR A 138 -1.73 -20.06 -21.61
CA THR A 138 -0.89 -20.75 -20.64
C THR A 138 -1.49 -20.65 -19.23
N ILE A 139 -1.95 -19.47 -18.83
CA ILE A 139 -2.62 -19.25 -17.54
C ILE A 139 -3.91 -20.08 -17.45
N ILE A 140 -4.76 -20.04 -18.48
CA ILE A 140 -6.03 -20.79 -18.50
C ILE A 140 -5.80 -22.31 -18.42
N GLN A 141 -4.78 -22.82 -19.13
CA GLN A 141 -4.47 -24.25 -19.16
C GLN A 141 -3.76 -24.72 -17.89
N GLY A 142 -2.83 -23.93 -17.36
CA GLY A 142 -2.07 -24.26 -16.15
C GLY A 142 -2.86 -24.00 -14.88
N GLU A 143 -3.18 -22.74 -14.62
CA GLU A 143 -3.82 -22.30 -13.37
C GLU A 143 -5.32 -22.61 -13.33
N GLY A 144 -5.98 -22.60 -14.49
CA GLY A 144 -7.41 -22.90 -14.56
C GLY A 144 -7.77 -24.31 -14.11
N VAL A 145 -6.87 -25.30 -14.27
CA VAL A 145 -7.10 -26.65 -13.74
C VAL A 145 -7.04 -26.66 -12.22
N ALA A 146 -5.99 -26.09 -11.64
CA ALA A 146 -5.82 -25.99 -10.19
C ALA A 146 -6.97 -25.21 -9.55
N MET A 147 -7.40 -24.10 -10.16
CA MET A 147 -8.55 -23.32 -9.70
C MET A 147 -9.84 -24.14 -9.70
N ARG A 148 -10.15 -24.85 -10.80
CA ARG A 148 -11.35 -25.70 -10.88
C ARG A 148 -11.34 -26.85 -9.87
N GLU A 149 -10.18 -27.45 -9.62
CA GLU A 149 -10.03 -28.50 -8.61
C GLU A 149 -10.24 -27.96 -7.18
N ALA A 150 -9.67 -26.80 -6.88
CA ALA A 150 -9.87 -26.11 -5.61
C ALA A 150 -11.34 -25.68 -5.40
N MET A 151 -11.97 -25.13 -6.43
CA MET A 151 -13.40 -24.78 -6.38
C MET A 151 -14.26 -26.02 -6.13
N ARG A 152 -13.96 -27.14 -6.81
CA ARG A 152 -14.68 -28.41 -6.59
C ARG A 152 -14.50 -28.95 -5.18
N SER A 153 -13.29 -28.92 -4.64
CA SER A 153 -13.01 -29.45 -3.29
C SER A 153 -13.65 -28.62 -2.18
N LEU A 154 -13.75 -27.30 -2.39
CA LEU A 154 -14.38 -26.36 -1.48
C LEU A 154 -15.89 -26.18 -1.71
N GLY A 155 -16.45 -26.78 -2.77
CA GLY A 155 -17.86 -26.64 -3.12
C GLY A 155 -18.26 -25.26 -3.65
N ILE A 156 -17.28 -24.49 -4.14
CA ILE A 156 -17.43 -23.12 -4.65
C ILE A 156 -17.86 -23.17 -6.12
N LYS A 157 -18.81 -22.33 -6.50
CA LYS A 157 -19.29 -22.13 -7.88
C LYS A 157 -18.80 -20.80 -8.43
N ASP A 158 -18.77 -20.66 -9.76
CA ASP A 158 -18.38 -19.40 -10.41
C ASP A 158 -19.24 -18.21 -9.95
N GLY A 159 -20.54 -18.44 -9.73
CA GLY A 159 -21.46 -17.43 -9.22
C GLY A 159 -21.15 -16.97 -7.79
N ASP A 160 -20.49 -17.80 -6.97
CA ASP A 160 -20.05 -17.41 -5.64
C ASP A 160 -18.89 -16.41 -5.74
N LEU A 161 -17.98 -16.59 -6.72
CA LEU A 161 -16.88 -15.64 -6.97
C LEU A 161 -17.41 -14.27 -7.42
N GLU A 162 -18.39 -14.25 -8.32
CA GLU A 162 -19.04 -13.00 -8.76
C GLU A 162 -19.81 -12.31 -7.62
N ALA A 163 -20.39 -13.07 -6.71
CA ALA A 163 -21.05 -12.54 -5.52
C ALA A 163 -20.02 -11.95 -4.55
N TRP A 164 -18.95 -12.68 -4.25
CA TRP A 164 -17.88 -12.23 -3.36
C TRP A 164 -17.17 -10.99 -3.88
N ASP A 165 -16.99 -10.85 -5.19
CA ASP A 165 -16.43 -9.64 -5.79
C ASP A 165 -17.25 -8.39 -5.44
N LYS A 166 -18.58 -8.51 -5.47
CA LYS A 166 -19.52 -7.44 -5.10
C LYS A 166 -19.57 -7.23 -3.59
N GLU A 167 -19.68 -8.31 -2.82
CA GLU A 167 -19.71 -8.27 -1.35
C GLU A 167 -18.43 -7.64 -0.79
N GLU A 168 -17.26 -7.99 -1.33
CA GLU A 168 -15.99 -7.37 -0.99
C GLU A 168 -16.02 -5.86 -1.29
N CYS A 169 -16.47 -5.47 -2.49
CA CYS A 169 -16.54 -4.06 -2.86
C CYS A 169 -17.47 -3.27 -1.92
N GLU A 170 -18.65 -3.80 -1.60
CA GLU A 170 -19.61 -3.19 -0.67
C GLU A 170 -19.08 -3.14 0.76
N TYR A 171 -18.49 -4.24 1.24
CA TYR A 171 -17.89 -4.32 2.58
C TYR A 171 -16.77 -3.29 2.74
N ILE A 172 -15.85 -3.19 1.78
CA ILE A 172 -14.72 -2.27 1.85
C ILE A 172 -15.15 -0.81 1.75
N GLN A 173 -16.17 -0.52 0.93
CA GLN A 173 -16.74 0.83 0.87
C GLN A 173 -17.43 1.24 2.17
N THR A 174 -17.97 0.28 2.93
CA THR A 174 -18.64 0.52 4.22
C THR A 174 -17.69 0.44 5.42
N LEU A 175 -16.54 -0.22 5.29
CA LEU A 175 -15.52 -0.41 6.33
C LEU A 175 -14.97 0.90 6.90
N ALA A 176 -15.09 2.02 6.18
CA ALA A 176 -14.73 3.34 6.68
C ALA A 176 -15.49 3.74 7.97
N GLN A 177 -16.56 3.02 8.33
CA GLN A 177 -17.23 3.13 9.63
C GLN A 177 -16.94 1.87 10.46
N GLU A 178 -15.76 1.81 11.11
CA GLU A 178 -15.54 0.85 12.19
C GLU A 178 -16.65 1.02 13.22
N THR A 179 -17.27 -0.09 13.65
CA THR A 179 -18.34 0.02 14.64
C THR A 179 -17.77 0.56 15.95
N GLU A 180 -18.54 1.35 16.69
CA GLU A 180 -18.09 1.86 18.00
C GLU A 180 -17.65 0.71 18.93
N TRP A 181 -18.25 -0.47 18.77
CA TRP A 181 -17.86 -1.67 19.48
C TRP A 181 -16.47 -2.17 19.08
N ASP A 182 -16.16 -2.26 17.79
CA ASP A 182 -14.86 -2.74 17.32
C ASP A 182 -13.74 -1.80 17.73
N VAL A 183 -13.96 -0.49 17.64
CA VAL A 183 -13.02 0.53 18.14
C VAL A 183 -12.78 0.35 19.64
N HIS A 184 -13.86 0.17 20.42
CA HIS A 184 -13.77 -0.05 21.86
C HIS A 184 -13.05 -1.37 22.21
N ALA A 185 -13.37 -2.45 21.50
CA ALA A 185 -12.77 -3.77 21.70
C ALA A 185 -11.26 -3.75 21.38
N MET A 186 -10.87 -3.10 20.28
CA MET A 186 -9.46 -2.90 19.93
C MET A 186 -8.73 -2.08 20.98
N ALA A 187 -9.27 -0.93 21.38
CA ALA A 187 -8.68 -0.09 22.42
C ALA A 187 -8.56 -0.85 23.77
N TYR A 188 -9.54 -1.67 24.11
CA TYR A 188 -9.50 -2.51 25.30
C TYR A 188 -8.40 -3.57 25.23
N VAL A 189 -8.24 -4.26 24.10
CA VAL A 189 -7.17 -5.24 23.89
C VAL A 189 -5.79 -4.58 23.96
N GLU A 190 -5.62 -3.42 23.31
CA GLU A 190 -4.38 -2.63 23.37
C GLU A 190 -4.04 -2.25 24.83
N GLN A 191 -5.02 -1.83 25.62
CA GLN A 191 -4.82 -1.55 27.05
C GLN A 191 -4.44 -2.80 27.85
N LEU A 192 -5.02 -3.98 27.54
CA LEU A 192 -4.63 -5.24 28.18
C LEU A 192 -3.19 -5.63 27.84
N GLU A 193 -2.76 -5.44 26.60
CA GLU A 193 -1.38 -5.66 26.17
C GLU A 193 -0.41 -4.72 26.88
N GLU A 194 -0.77 -3.43 26.99
CA GLU A 194 0.02 -2.43 27.71
C GLU A 194 0.12 -2.76 29.22
N LEU A 195 -0.99 -3.17 29.84
CA LEU A 195 -1.03 -3.61 31.23
C LEU A 195 -0.15 -4.84 31.46
N SER A 196 -0.24 -5.84 30.58
CA SER A 196 0.59 -7.05 30.65
C SER A 196 2.08 -6.73 30.51
N ALA A 197 2.44 -5.89 29.54
CA ALA A 197 3.82 -5.46 29.32
C ALA A 197 4.37 -4.64 30.49
N THR A 198 3.56 -3.74 31.06
CA THR A 198 3.93 -2.90 32.21
C THR A 198 4.07 -3.75 33.48
N GLN A 199 3.17 -4.71 33.69
CA GLN A 199 3.26 -5.67 34.79
C GLN A 199 4.54 -6.52 34.70
N ALA A 200 4.89 -6.99 33.51
CA ALA A 200 6.14 -7.74 33.30
C ALA A 200 7.39 -6.89 33.59
N LYS A 201 7.42 -5.63 33.11
CA LYS A 201 8.52 -4.69 33.40
C LYS A 201 8.62 -4.36 34.89
N PHE A 202 7.49 -4.19 35.56
CA PHE A 202 7.44 -3.98 37.01
C PHE A 202 8.00 -5.20 37.74
N ASN A 203 7.56 -6.41 37.39
CA ASN A 203 8.04 -7.64 38.01
C ASN A 203 9.55 -7.86 37.82
N ASP A 204 10.09 -7.62 36.62
CA ASP A 204 11.54 -7.67 36.36
C ASP A 204 12.31 -6.60 37.14
N SER A 205 11.82 -5.36 37.14
CA SER A 205 12.46 -4.25 37.88
C SER A 205 12.44 -4.50 39.39
N ASN A 206 11.33 -5.01 39.92
CA ASN A 206 11.18 -5.37 41.33
C ASN A 206 12.09 -6.54 41.69
N ALA A 207 12.19 -7.57 40.84
CA ALA A 207 13.11 -8.69 41.03
C ALA A 207 14.57 -8.22 41.03
N ARG A 208 14.96 -7.30 40.13
CA ARG A 208 16.30 -6.70 40.12
C ARG A 208 16.56 -5.93 41.41
N PHE A 209 15.62 -5.09 41.84
CA PHE A 209 15.74 -4.34 43.10
C PHE A 209 15.93 -5.28 44.29
N LEU A 210 15.07 -6.28 44.45
CA LEU A 210 15.14 -7.25 45.56
C LEU A 210 16.42 -8.10 45.55
N ASN A 211 16.95 -8.42 44.36
CA ASN A 211 18.16 -9.22 44.21
C ASN A 211 19.45 -8.38 44.10
N THR A 212 19.38 -7.06 44.29
CA THR A 212 20.56 -6.20 44.28
C THR A 212 21.31 -6.34 45.61
N THR A 213 22.05 -7.44 45.77
CA THR A 213 23.02 -7.61 46.85
C THR A 213 24.39 -7.13 46.33
N PRO A 214 25.13 -6.25 47.06
CA PRO A 214 26.48 -5.89 46.66
C PRO A 214 27.39 -7.13 46.61
N GLU A 215 28.18 -7.29 45.55
CA GLU A 215 29.14 -8.43 45.40
C GLU A 215 30.16 -8.46 46.54
N ASP A 216 30.44 -7.29 47.12
CA ASP A 216 31.41 -7.09 48.20
C ASP A 216 30.75 -7.04 49.59
N TYR A 217 29.52 -7.55 49.74
CA TYR A 217 28.80 -7.51 51.01
C TYR A 217 29.48 -8.39 52.07
N ALA A 218 30.43 -7.80 52.79
CA ALA A 218 31.02 -8.36 54.00
C ALA A 218 30.34 -7.72 55.21
N PHE A 219 29.77 -8.55 56.09
CA PHE A 219 29.23 -8.08 57.36
C PHE A 219 30.37 -7.50 58.23
N THR A 220 30.54 -6.18 58.23
CA THR A 220 31.52 -5.51 59.09
C THR A 220 30.88 -5.16 60.42
N SER A 221 31.28 -5.87 61.48
CA SER A 221 31.10 -5.41 62.87
C SER A 221 31.71 -4.01 63.04
N ALA A 222 31.07 -3.15 63.84
CA ALA A 222 31.22 -1.70 63.91
C ALA A 222 32.61 -1.14 64.33
N SER A 223 33.70 -1.90 64.24
CA SER A 223 35.02 -1.53 64.77
C SER A 223 36.13 -1.28 63.76
N THR A 224 35.88 -1.32 62.44
CA THR A 224 36.96 -1.02 61.46
C THR A 224 36.43 -0.22 60.28
N ASN A 225 36.74 1.08 60.24
CA ASN A 225 36.38 1.94 59.13
C ASN A 225 37.67 2.51 58.50
N LYS A 226 37.97 2.12 57.26
CA LYS A 226 38.73 2.90 56.26
C LYS A 226 38.88 2.10 54.95
N LYS A 227 38.24 2.62 53.88
CA LYS A 227 38.38 2.31 52.42
C LYS A 227 37.16 1.69 51.70
N SER A 228 35.93 2.18 51.89
CA SER A 228 34.80 1.80 51.00
C SER A 228 33.86 2.94 50.56
N GLY A 229 34.18 4.21 50.85
CA GLY A 229 33.26 5.33 50.63
C GLY A 229 32.80 5.52 49.17
N GLY A 230 33.65 5.19 48.18
CA GLY A 230 33.27 5.27 46.76
C GLY A 230 32.37 4.13 46.29
N THR A 231 32.58 2.91 46.80
CA THR A 231 31.78 1.72 46.46
C THR A 231 30.39 1.80 47.07
N TYR A 232 30.29 2.20 48.35
CA TYR A 232 29.01 2.37 49.05
C TYR A 232 28.12 3.45 48.41
N LEU A 233 28.69 4.60 48.04
CA LEU A 233 27.91 5.68 47.38
C LEU A 233 27.40 5.26 46.00
N ASN A 234 28.18 4.49 45.25
CA ASN A 234 27.76 3.93 43.96
C ASN A 234 26.66 2.87 44.12
N ASP A 235 26.80 1.98 45.11
CA ASP A 235 25.77 0.97 45.41
C ASP A 235 24.47 1.61 45.91
N PHE A 236 24.57 2.64 46.75
CA PHE A 236 23.42 3.43 47.21
C PHE A 236 22.73 4.19 46.07
N ALA A 237 23.50 4.80 45.17
CA ALA A 237 22.94 5.44 43.97
C ALA A 237 22.28 4.42 43.03
N ARG A 238 22.84 3.20 42.92
CA ARG A 238 22.28 2.10 42.12
C ARG A 238 20.95 1.61 42.68
N THR A 239 20.87 1.37 43.99
CA THR A 239 19.62 0.92 44.64
C THR A 239 18.54 1.99 44.59
N GLN A 240 18.89 3.27 44.80
CA GLN A 240 17.94 4.38 44.68
C GLN A 240 17.37 4.53 43.25
N LYS A 241 18.20 4.32 42.22
CA LYS A 241 17.76 4.34 40.82
C LYS A 241 16.80 3.20 40.50
N LEU A 242 17.07 1.99 41.00
CA LEU A 242 16.19 0.83 40.84
C LEU A 242 14.87 1.01 41.60
N GLU A 243 14.90 1.59 42.80
CA GLU A 243 13.70 1.92 43.57
C GLU A 243 12.83 2.95 42.84
N ALA A 244 13.43 4.02 42.31
CA ALA A 244 12.72 5.03 41.53
C ALA A 244 12.08 4.45 40.26
N GLN A 245 12.77 3.53 39.59
CA GLN A 245 12.21 2.79 38.44
C GLN A 245 11.02 1.91 38.85
N CYS A 246 11.09 1.22 39.99
CA CYS A 246 9.98 0.41 40.49
C CYS A 246 8.76 1.26 40.83
N ARG A 247 8.94 2.42 41.49
CA ARG A 247 7.84 3.34 41.81
C ARG A 247 7.17 3.89 40.55
N HIS A 248 7.97 4.30 39.57
CA HIS A 248 7.45 4.80 38.30
C HIS A 248 6.61 3.74 37.56
N LEU A 249 7.08 2.49 37.52
CA LEU A 249 6.33 1.39 36.90
C LEU A 249 5.08 1.00 37.70
N ALA A 250 5.09 1.15 39.02
CA ALA A 250 3.91 0.95 39.86
C ALA A 250 2.84 2.01 39.59
N ASP A 251 3.23 3.28 39.49
CA ASP A 251 2.31 4.38 39.18
C ASP A 251 1.70 4.20 37.77
N GLN A 252 2.49 3.74 36.79
CA GLN A 252 2.00 3.40 35.46
C GLN A 252 0.99 2.25 35.48
N LEU A 253 1.26 1.21 36.28
CA LEU A 253 0.37 0.06 36.43
C LEU A 253 -0.97 0.45 37.08
N ASP A 254 -0.96 1.33 38.07
CA ASP A 254 -2.19 1.79 38.73
C ASP A 254 -3.05 2.66 37.81
N ASN A 255 -2.43 3.46 36.94
CA ASN A 255 -3.14 4.24 35.92
C ASN A 255 -3.82 3.37 34.84
N LEU A 256 -3.32 2.16 34.59
CA LEU A 256 -3.86 1.23 33.59
C LEU A 256 -4.97 0.30 34.14
N LYS A 257 -5.23 0.32 35.46
CA LYS A 257 -6.24 -0.52 36.12
C LYS A 257 -7.59 0.19 36.35
N LEU A 258 -7.67 1.48 36.03
CA LEU A 258 -8.88 2.32 36.10
C LEU A 258 -9.69 2.20 34.81
#